data_AF-A0A2D6KXR9-F1
#
_entry.id   AF-A0A2D6KXR9-F1
#
_cell.length_a   1.000
_cell.length_b   1.000
_cell.length_c   1.000
_cell.angle_alpha   90.00
_cell.angle_beta   90.00
_cell.angle_gamma   90.00
#
_symmetry.space_group_name_H-M   'P 1'
#
loop_
_entity.id
_entity.type
_entity.pdbx_description
1 polymer ?
#
loop_
_entity_poly.entity_id
_entity_poly.type
_entity_poly.pdbx_seq_one_letter_code
_entity_poly.pdbx_strand_id
1 'polypeptide(L)' 'MVPDSYKLGTAKIHVKFTKEQLDLISRLKGVLGGTNSEVVRTIVMTWLSEKSIVPEAIRRGLKGK' A
#
# COMPACT_ATOMS: atom_id res chain seq x y z
N MET A 1 -24.71 9.83 4.60
CA MET A 1 -23.57 9.96 5.52
C MET A 1 -22.81 8.63 5.49
N VAL A 2 -21.60 8.62 4.91
CA VAL A 2 -20.77 7.41 4.86
C VAL A 2 -20.12 7.24 6.24
N PRO A 3 -20.14 6.05 6.86
CA PRO A 3 -19.53 5.86 8.18
C PRO A 3 -18.06 6.28 8.17
N ASP A 4 -17.60 6.95 9.23
CA ASP A 4 -16.22 7.46 9.34
C ASP A 4 -15.17 6.34 9.20
N SER A 5 -15.55 5.07 9.45
CA SER A 5 -14.72 3.88 9.21
C SER A 5 -14.33 3.64 7.75
N TYR A 6 -14.95 4.34 6.79
CA TYR A 6 -14.60 4.30 5.36
C TYR A 6 -13.84 5.54 4.88
N LYS A 7 -13.49 6.49 5.75
CA LYS A 7 -12.59 7.58 5.37
C LYS A 7 -11.16 7.05 5.26
N LEU A 8 -10.66 6.96 4.03
CA LEU A 8 -9.24 6.77 3.76
C LEU A 8 -8.47 7.98 4.29
N GLY A 9 -7.78 7.81 5.42
CA GLY A 9 -6.84 8.80 5.93
C GLY A 9 -5.58 8.82 5.07
N THR A 10 -5.10 10.01 4.69
CA THR A 10 -3.85 10.16 3.93
C THR A 10 -2.68 10.31 4.91
N ALA A 11 -2.04 9.20 5.26
CA ALA A 11 -0.79 9.22 6.04
C ALA A 11 0.42 9.27 5.11
N LYS A 12 1.39 10.15 5.41
CA LYS A 12 2.68 10.21 4.71
C LYS A 12 3.73 9.43 5.49
N ILE A 13 4.42 8.51 4.82
CA ILE A 13 5.50 7.71 5.40
C ILE A 13 6.78 8.02 4.60
N HIS A 14 7.82 8.52 5.27
CA HIS A 14 9.13 8.68 4.64
C HIS A 14 9.92 7.38 4.71
N VAL A 15 10.41 6.92 3.57
CA VAL A 15 11.22 5.71 3.43
C VAL A 15 12.49 6.02 2.62
N LYS A 16 13.56 5.28 2.88
CA LYS A 16 14.82 5.40 2.14
C LYS A 16 14.96 4.20 1.20
N PHE A 17 15.32 4.49 -0.04
CA PHE A 17 15.64 3.49 -1.06
C PHE A 17 17.03 3.77 -1.61
N THR A 18 17.70 2.73 -2.10
CA THR A 18 18.93 2.90 -2.89
C THR A 18 18.61 3.49 -4.26
N LYS A 19 19.63 4.00 -4.96
CA LYS A 19 19.45 4.52 -6.33
C LYS A 19 18.88 3.45 -7.27
N GLU A 20 19.39 2.22 -7.19
CA GLU A 20 18.94 1.10 -8.02
C GLU A 20 17.48 0.72 -7.74
N GLN A 21 17.06 0.77 -6.47
CA GLN A 21 15.66 0.54 -6.10
C GLN A 21 14.74 1.65 -6.63
N LEU A 22 15.17 2.92 -6.59
CA LEU A 22 14.41 4.04 -7.16
C LEU A 22 14.32 3.97 -8.68
N ASP A 23 15.38 3.52 -9.35
CA ASP A 23 15.39 3.28 -10.79
C ASP A 23 14.41 2.16 -11.16
N LEU A 24 14.42 1.05 -10.42
CA LEU A 24 13.45 -0.03 -10.58
C LEU A 24 12.00 0.48 -10.40
N ILE A 25 11.71 1.22 -9.33
CA ILE A 25 10.38 1.81 -9.09
C ILE A 25 9.98 2.73 -10.25
N SER A 26 10.92 3.50 -10.80
CA SER A 26 10.65 4.42 -11.89
C SER A 26 10.34 3.69 -13.21
N ARG A 27 11.01 2.56 -13.48
CA ARG A 27 10.72 1.72 -14.66
C ARG A 27 9.36 1.05 -14.61
N LEU A 28 8.79 0.87 -13.42
CA LEU A 28 7.45 0.29 -13.22
C LEU A 28 6.32 1.33 -13.37
N LYS A 29 6.66 2.62 -13.52
CA LYS A 29 5.67 3.66 -13.84
C LYS A 29 5.04 3.41 -15.20
N GLY A 30 3.79 3.84 -15.36
CA GLY A 30 2.99 3.59 -16.55
C GLY A 30 2.33 2.21 -16.57
N VAL A 31 2.88 1.23 -15.82
CA VAL A 31 2.27 -0.10 -15.65
C VAL A 31 1.56 -0.21 -14.30
N LEU A 32 2.24 0.16 -13.21
CA LEU A 32 1.72 -0.02 -11.84
C LEU A 32 1.18 1.28 -11.19
N GLY A 33 1.30 2.41 -11.87
CA GLY A 33 0.87 3.73 -11.41
C GLY A 33 1.55 4.88 -12.17
N GLY A 34 1.06 6.11 -11.97
CA GLY A 34 1.65 7.31 -12.59
C GLY A 34 2.77 7.95 -11.77
N THR A 35 2.76 7.73 -10.46
CA THR A 35 3.71 8.30 -9.51
C THR A 35 4.47 7.21 -8.73
N ASN A 36 5.63 7.56 -8.15
CA ASN A 36 6.38 6.64 -7.28
C ASN A 36 5.50 6.11 -6.12
N SER A 37 4.67 6.98 -5.53
CA SER A 37 3.81 6.63 -4.41
C SER A 37 2.73 5.61 -4.81
N GLU A 38 2.16 5.75 -6.01
CA GLU A 38 1.18 4.78 -6.52
C GLU A 38 1.84 3.44 -6.82
N VAL A 39 3.00 3.44 -7.48
CA VAL A 39 3.75 2.20 -7.75
C VAL A 39 4.06 1.47 -6.44
N VAL A 40 4.60 2.18 -5.44
CA VAL A 40 4.89 1.60 -4.12
C VAL A 40 3.61 1.08 -3.44
N ARG A 41 2.52 1.85 -3.48
CA ARG A 41 1.23 1.42 -2.94
C ARG A 41 0.75 0.13 -3.61
N THR A 42 0.79 0.06 -4.93
CA THR A 42 0.37 -1.11 -5.71
C THR A 42 1.20 -2.32 -5.33
N ILE A 43 2.53 -2.21 -5.27
CA ILE A 43 3.43 -3.29 -4.84
C ILE A 43 3.07 -3.80 -3.44
N VAL A 44 2.89 -2.89 -2.47
CA VAL A 44 2.55 -3.25 -1.09
C VAL A 44 1.18 -3.95 -1.03
N MET A 45 0.17 -3.44 -1.72
CA MET A 45 -1.17 -4.04 -1.73
C MET A 45 -1.18 -5.42 -2.38
N THR A 46 -0.46 -5.58 -3.50
CA THR A 46 -0.30 -6.88 -4.17
C THR A 46 0.39 -7.88 -3.24
N TRP A 47 1.51 -7.50 -2.62
CA TRP A 47 2.23 -8.38 -1.70
C TRP A 47 1.38 -8.77 -0.48
N LEU A 48 0.67 -7.81 0.11
CA LEU A 48 -0.23 -8.07 1.25
C LEU A 48 -1.37 -9.03 0.87
N SER A 49 -1.87 -8.93 -0.36
CA SER A 49 -2.91 -9.80 -0.90
C SER A 49 -2.38 -11.22 -1.12
N GLU A 50 -1.19 -11.35 -1.73
CA GLU A 50 -0.51 -12.64 -1.94
C GLU A 50 -0.21 -13.39 -0.64
N LYS A 51 0.14 -12.65 0.42
CA LYS A 51 0.46 -13.23 1.73
C LYS A 51 -0.77 -13.52 2.60
N SER A 52 -1.98 -13.21 2.15
CA SER A 52 -3.20 -13.28 2.99
C SER A 52 -3.07 -12.53 4.33
N ILE A 53 -2.19 -11.53 4.42
CA ILE A 53 -2.05 -10.71 5.63
C ILE A 53 -3.27 -9.79 5.77
N VAL A 54 -3.87 -9.37 4.65
CA VAL A 54 -5.09 -8.54 4.66
C VAL A 54 -6.26 -9.25 5.35
N PRO A 55 -6.67 -10.49 4.97
CA PRO A 55 -7.76 -11.17 5.66
C PRO A 55 -7.44 -11.47 7.13
N GLU A 56 -6.19 -11.81 7.49
CA GLU A 56 -5.83 -12.13 8.88
C GLU A 56 -5.74 -10.87 9.76
N ALA A 57 -5.16 -9.76 9.26
CA ALA A 57 -5.09 -8.49 9.98
C ALA A 57 -6.46 -7.84 10.14
N ILE A 58 -7.31 -7.88 9.10
CA ILE A 58 -8.72 -7.44 9.20
C ILE A 58 -9.48 -8.32 10.19
N ARG A 59 -9.34 -9.64 10.12
CA ARG A 59 -10.00 -10.58 11.04
C ARG A 59 -9.59 -10.37 12.50
N ARG A 60 -8.32 -10.05 12.76
CA ARG A 60 -7.84 -9.72 14.11
C ARG A 60 -8.28 -8.34 14.58
N GLY A 61 -8.32 -7.34 13.69
CA GLY A 61 -8.86 -6.01 13.99
C GLY A 61 -10.37 -6.02 14.27
N LEU A 62 -11.13 -6.92 13.64
CA LEU A 62 -12.57 -7.11 13.87
C LEU A 62 -12.89 -7.86 15.18
N LYS A 63 -11.92 -8.53 15.81
CA LYS A 63 -12.08 -9.20 17.13
C LYS A 63 -11.85 -8.26 18.33
N GLY A 64 -11.78 -6.94 18.10
CA GLY A 64 -11.73 -5.93 19.14
C GLY A 64 -13.10 -5.40 19.53
N LYS A 65 -13.95 -6.25 20.13
CA LYS A 65 -14.92 -5.94 21.21
C LYS A 65 -15.64 -7.22 21.63
#